data_AF-A0A670ZID8-F1
#
_entry.id   AF-A0A670ZID8-F1
#
_cell.length_a   1.000
_cell.length_b   1.000
_cell.length_c   1.000
_cell.angle_alpha   90.00
_cell.angle_beta   90.00
_cell.angle_gamma   90.00
#
_symmetry.space_group_name_H-M   'P 1'
#
loop_
_entity.id
_entity.type
_entity.pdbx_description
1 polymer ?
#
loop_
_entity_poly.entity_id
_entity_poly.type
_entity_poly.pdbx_seq_one_letter_code
_entity_poly.pdbx_strand_id
1 'polypeptide(L)'
;SLQRNYPNTGQFTFLPVPSARFGGWEMGALRISGNGSSEGQDVAAIWSPEHAMAWHLEEAFRRDPVGWAAAKCQQWDRQEAGLPAFLQEIPDCPCTLSQARADFGRFHTDYGCDMEKGSVCTYHPGAIHCVRSVQASPRYGAGQQCCYSRRGVQVLTEDSAGGSTPDRGHDWGAPPYKHPPRIPGFSHWLYDVLSFYSCCLWADRCAVYLKRRPSSGCQRYRPPRAASAFGEPHFLTFDGLQFTFKGLGEYLLLGSRRSDLSVQGRTRRLNGAPANVTGLSAIAMRENNSDVVEVRLGENSPGLEVLLNQKALNFSEQTWMDLNGLFLYSSPGQNVSVLFSSGAGVEVSGHGGQVLSLTVLLPETFQDQTEGLLGRMNGRPEDDLTLPNGTALDVARSGPREHFAFGAAWAISNATSLFTYDSWALLESFVYGPKHHASFLPSFAVPGDANRTFLQEVASVCQGDPFCRFDALTTGDLALGSLTRDSHQRFQKLQQDLKPVVSCGWLAPPANGEKIGTDYLQGSLIHFRCHPSYTLVGSASRLCQEGGTWSGTAPSCLPNAGRTPQRLPSPARFTAETVVKWGGLHRTTASTRKEVSPSQPWL
;
A
#
# COMPACT_ATOMS: atom_id res chain seq x y z
N SER A 1 29.43 -20.37 17.21
CA SER A 1 29.84 -19.31 16.26
C SER A 1 30.21 -19.92 14.93
N LEU A 2 29.94 -19.24 13.80
CA LEU A 2 30.34 -19.66 12.45
C LEU A 2 31.86 -19.53 12.22
N GLN A 3 32.50 -18.52 12.82
CA GLN A 3 33.96 -18.33 12.82
C GLN A 3 34.37 -17.43 14.00
N ARG A 4 35.65 -17.47 14.41
CA ARG A 4 36.22 -16.59 15.45
C ARG A 4 37.54 -16.00 14.97
N ASN A 5 37.94 -14.88 15.57
CA ASN A 5 39.21 -14.21 15.32
C ASN A 5 39.43 -13.88 13.83
N TYR A 6 38.36 -13.52 13.12
CA TYR A 6 38.46 -13.11 11.73
C TYR A 6 38.96 -11.66 11.65
N PRO A 7 39.98 -11.35 10.84
CA PRO A 7 40.46 -9.98 10.70
C PRO A 7 39.38 -9.09 10.09
N ASN A 8 39.17 -7.90 10.65
CA ASN A 8 38.22 -6.94 10.09
C ASN A 8 38.81 -6.30 8.83
N THR A 9 38.58 -6.93 7.68
CA THR A 9 38.99 -6.44 6.35
C THR A 9 37.87 -5.69 5.63
N GLY A 10 36.72 -5.49 6.28
CA GLY A 10 35.50 -4.99 5.65
C GLY A 10 34.73 -6.02 4.80
N GLN A 11 35.29 -7.22 4.58
CA GLN A 11 34.60 -8.33 3.92
C GLN A 11 34.78 -9.63 4.72
N PHE A 12 33.70 -10.39 4.87
CA PHE A 12 33.70 -11.66 5.59
C PHE A 12 33.24 -12.78 4.66
N THR A 13 34.08 -13.79 4.45
CA THR A 13 33.74 -15.00 3.69
C THR A 13 34.03 -16.22 4.54
N PHE A 14 33.08 -17.16 4.56
CA PHE A 14 33.21 -18.44 5.26
C PHE A 14 32.61 -19.57 4.43
N LEU A 15 33.02 -20.80 4.72
CA LEU A 15 32.43 -22.00 4.14
C LEU A 15 31.57 -22.70 5.21
N PRO A 16 30.26 -22.90 4.97
CA PRO A 16 29.40 -23.55 5.94
C PRO A 16 29.74 -25.05 6.13
N VAL A 17 29.80 -25.50 7.38
CA VAL A 17 30.10 -26.90 7.77
C VAL A 17 28.91 -27.49 8.52
N PRO A 18 28.35 -28.68 8.17
CA PRO A 18 27.22 -29.37 8.81
C PRO A 18 27.36 -29.64 10.31
N SER A 19 26.24 -29.53 11.05
CA SER A 19 26.17 -29.67 12.50
C SER A 19 24.83 -30.27 12.88
N ALA A 20 24.86 -31.39 13.59
CA ALA A 20 23.65 -32.03 14.12
C ALA A 20 22.96 -31.18 15.20
N ARG A 21 23.69 -30.30 15.89
CA ARG A 21 23.15 -29.50 17.01
C ARG A 21 22.17 -28.42 16.54
N PHE A 22 22.37 -27.88 15.35
CA PHE A 22 21.57 -26.78 14.80
C PHE A 22 20.98 -27.11 13.41
N GLY A 23 21.10 -28.37 12.94
CA GLY A 23 20.65 -28.78 11.61
C GLY A 23 19.14 -28.72 11.39
N GLY A 24 18.34 -28.58 12.45
CA GLY A 24 16.89 -28.38 12.35
C GLY A 24 16.46 -26.92 12.21
N TRP A 25 17.39 -25.96 12.15
CA TRP A 25 17.08 -24.54 12.04
C TRP A 25 16.96 -24.15 10.57
N GLU A 26 15.80 -23.65 10.14
CA GLU A 26 15.53 -23.37 8.73
C GLU A 26 15.78 -21.91 8.34
N MET A 27 15.85 -21.00 9.31
CA MET A 27 16.08 -19.56 9.10
C MET A 27 16.84 -18.92 10.27
N GLY A 28 17.35 -17.72 10.04
CA GLY A 28 17.94 -16.83 11.05
C GLY A 28 18.86 -15.77 10.45
N ALA A 29 19.68 -15.15 11.28
CA ALA A 29 20.51 -14.01 10.91
C ALA A 29 21.99 -14.22 11.25
N LEU A 30 22.87 -13.57 10.51
CA LEU A 30 24.29 -13.50 10.78
C LEU A 30 24.56 -12.37 11.76
N ARG A 31 25.28 -12.68 12.85
CA ARG A 31 25.75 -11.71 13.85
C ARG A 31 27.27 -11.57 13.76
N ILE A 32 27.76 -10.34 13.69
CA ILE A 32 29.19 -10.02 13.72
C ILE A 32 29.46 -9.14 14.95
N SER A 33 30.35 -9.58 15.84
CA SER A 33 30.75 -8.85 17.05
C SER A 33 32.27 -8.72 17.14
N GLY A 34 32.74 -7.73 17.92
CA GLY A 34 34.16 -7.53 18.19
C GLY A 34 34.83 -8.69 18.94
N ASN A 35 36.16 -8.75 18.88
CA ASN A 35 36.93 -9.78 19.59
C ASN A 35 36.88 -9.54 21.12
N GLY A 36 36.67 -10.62 21.89
CA GLY A 36 36.59 -10.59 23.36
C GLY A 36 35.18 -10.76 23.95
N SER A 37 34.14 -10.72 23.14
CA SER A 37 32.75 -10.99 23.57
C SER A 37 32.51 -12.49 23.72
N SER A 38 31.89 -12.92 24.82
CA SER A 38 31.47 -14.32 24.96
C SER A 38 30.17 -14.61 24.21
N GLU A 39 30.00 -15.85 23.73
CA GLU A 39 28.78 -16.26 23.02
C GLU A 39 27.55 -16.08 23.92
N GLY A 40 26.51 -15.46 23.37
CA GLY A 40 25.24 -15.24 24.10
C GLY A 40 25.20 -13.97 24.95
N GLN A 41 26.31 -13.22 25.07
CA GLN A 41 26.26 -11.89 25.66
C GLN A 41 25.62 -10.88 24.71
N ASP A 42 24.87 -9.96 25.30
CA ASP A 42 24.41 -8.76 24.62
C ASP A 42 25.59 -7.79 24.51
N VAL A 43 26.08 -7.62 23.28
CA VAL A 43 27.23 -6.79 22.95
C VAL A 43 26.94 -6.10 21.63
N ALA A 44 27.55 -4.94 21.42
CA ALA A 44 27.50 -4.23 20.15
C ALA A 44 27.89 -5.17 19.01
N ALA A 45 26.95 -5.37 18.08
CA ALA A 45 27.08 -6.30 16.99
C ALA A 45 26.30 -5.80 15.77
N ILE A 46 26.77 -6.17 14.58
CA ILE A 46 26.06 -5.96 13.33
C ILE A 46 25.28 -7.23 13.03
N TRP A 47 24.03 -7.07 12.61
CA TRP A 47 23.16 -8.16 12.22
C TRP A 47 22.80 -8.04 10.74
N SER A 48 22.81 -9.17 10.03
CA SER A 48 22.15 -9.25 8.73
C SER A 48 20.62 -9.27 8.91
N PRO A 49 19.85 -9.01 7.83
CA PRO A 49 18.47 -9.46 7.74
C PRO A 49 18.34 -10.98 7.96
N GLU A 50 17.11 -11.46 8.11
CA GLU A 50 16.83 -12.89 8.07
C GLU A 50 17.21 -13.48 6.71
N HIS A 51 17.74 -14.69 6.74
CA HIS A 51 18.03 -15.46 5.53
C HIS A 51 17.52 -16.88 5.73
N ALA A 52 17.22 -17.53 4.61
CA ALA A 52 17.03 -18.97 4.60
C ALA A 52 18.35 -19.57 5.07
N MET A 53 18.34 -20.12 6.28
CA MET A 53 19.52 -20.72 6.87
C MET A 53 19.58 -22.15 6.36
N ALA A 54 19.81 -22.20 5.06
CA ALA A 54 20.18 -23.41 4.38
C ALA A 54 21.56 -23.86 4.87
N TRP A 55 22.36 -22.99 5.55
CA TRP A 55 23.56 -23.50 6.17
C TRP A 55 23.13 -24.59 7.13
N HIS A 56 23.66 -25.79 6.98
CA HIS A 56 25.01 -25.94 6.49
C HIS A 56 25.02 -26.82 5.23
N LEU A 57 23.87 -26.84 4.55
CA LEU A 57 23.42 -27.71 3.47
C LEU A 57 23.73 -29.13 3.87
N GLU A 58 22.80 -29.68 4.65
CA GLU A 58 22.70 -31.09 5.00
C GLU A 58 23.30 -31.98 3.90
N GLU A 59 23.93 -33.09 4.26
CA GLU A 59 24.55 -33.96 3.27
C GLU A 59 23.56 -34.39 2.17
N ALA A 60 22.28 -34.51 2.51
CA ALA A 60 21.19 -34.71 1.57
C ALA A 60 21.05 -33.57 0.54
N PHE A 61 21.05 -32.29 0.96
CA PHE A 61 21.02 -31.15 0.03
C PHE A 61 22.26 -31.13 -0.88
N ARG A 62 23.46 -31.41 -0.34
CA ARG A 62 24.69 -31.39 -1.16
C ARG A 62 24.70 -32.49 -2.22
N ARG A 63 24.12 -33.65 -1.90
CA ARG A 63 24.00 -34.79 -2.81
C ARG A 63 22.93 -34.55 -3.87
N ASP A 64 21.76 -34.04 -3.47
CA ASP A 64 20.63 -33.78 -4.34
C ASP A 64 19.81 -32.56 -3.84
N PRO A 65 20.19 -31.34 -4.25
CA PRO A 65 19.54 -30.12 -3.76
C PRO A 65 18.09 -30.01 -4.24
N VAL A 66 17.81 -30.48 -5.45
CA VAL A 66 16.46 -30.43 -6.05
C VAL A 66 15.54 -31.44 -5.37
N GLY A 67 16.00 -32.68 -5.15
CA GLY A 67 15.23 -33.70 -4.44
C GLY A 67 14.99 -33.34 -2.97
N TRP A 68 16.00 -32.80 -2.29
CA TRP A 68 15.85 -32.29 -0.93
C TRP A 68 14.79 -31.18 -0.85
N ALA A 69 14.86 -30.19 -1.75
CA ALA A 69 13.92 -29.08 -1.78
C ALA A 69 12.50 -29.55 -2.12
N ALA A 70 12.38 -30.51 -3.05
CA ALA A 70 11.10 -31.12 -3.39
C ALA A 70 10.46 -31.85 -2.18
N ALA A 71 11.26 -32.56 -1.39
CA ALA A 71 10.80 -33.23 -0.18
C ALA A 71 10.33 -32.22 0.88
N LYS A 72 11.08 -31.13 1.09
CA LYS A 72 10.69 -30.02 1.97
C LYS A 72 9.39 -29.35 1.51
N CYS A 73 9.26 -29.07 0.22
CA CYS A 73 8.04 -28.50 -0.36
C CYS A 73 6.81 -29.41 -0.12
N GLN A 74 6.95 -30.72 -0.31
CA GLN A 74 5.86 -31.69 -0.05
C GLN A 74 5.54 -31.84 1.43
N GLN A 75 6.54 -31.73 2.31
CA GLN A 75 6.31 -31.72 3.75
C GLN A 75 5.50 -30.49 4.16
N TRP A 76 5.91 -29.31 3.70
CA TRP A 76 5.19 -28.06 3.92
C TRP A 76 3.74 -28.14 3.40
N ASP A 77 3.51 -28.61 2.17
CA ASP A 77 2.16 -28.73 1.61
C ASP A 77 1.22 -29.59 2.47
N ARG A 78 1.75 -30.68 3.06
CA ARG A 78 1.00 -31.53 3.99
C ARG A 78 0.69 -30.84 5.31
N GLN A 79 1.62 -30.06 5.85
CA GLN A 79 1.42 -29.30 7.08
C GLN A 79 0.39 -28.18 6.86
N GLU A 80 0.55 -27.43 5.77
CA GLU A 80 -0.34 -26.35 5.37
C GLU A 80 -1.78 -26.82 5.17
N ALA A 81 -1.97 -28.05 4.66
CA ALA A 81 -3.28 -28.68 4.52
C ALA A 81 -4.03 -28.86 5.85
N GLY A 82 -3.30 -28.98 6.97
CA GLY A 82 -3.87 -29.14 8.31
C GLY A 82 -4.12 -27.83 9.04
N LEU A 83 -3.68 -26.68 8.49
CA LEU A 83 -3.83 -25.38 9.13
C LEU A 83 -5.16 -24.71 8.78
N PRO A 84 -5.70 -23.85 9.66
CA PRO A 84 -6.90 -23.07 9.36
C PRO A 84 -6.75 -22.21 8.10
N ALA A 85 -7.85 -22.07 7.37
CA ALA A 85 -7.94 -21.16 6.23
C ALA A 85 -7.99 -19.71 6.71
N PHE A 86 -7.21 -18.84 6.07
CA PHE A 86 -7.09 -17.42 6.44
C PHE A 86 -7.50 -16.45 5.32
N LEU A 87 -7.67 -16.95 4.09
CA LEU A 87 -7.92 -16.15 2.88
C LEU A 87 -9.20 -15.29 2.93
N GLN A 88 -10.16 -15.62 3.79
CA GLN A 88 -11.39 -14.86 3.90
C GLN A 88 -11.26 -13.60 4.77
N GLU A 89 -10.21 -13.50 5.60
CA GLU A 89 -10.02 -12.35 6.50
C GLU A 89 -9.05 -11.29 5.95
N ILE A 90 -8.36 -11.59 4.86
CA ILE A 90 -7.43 -10.64 4.22
C ILE A 90 -8.17 -9.79 3.17
N PRO A 91 -7.77 -8.53 2.98
CA PRO A 91 -8.39 -7.66 1.98
C PRO A 91 -8.08 -8.15 0.56
N ASP A 92 -9.04 -7.97 -0.35
CA ASP A 92 -8.81 -8.16 -1.80
C ASP A 92 -7.87 -7.08 -2.32
N CYS A 93 -7.03 -7.44 -3.28
CA CYS A 93 -6.11 -6.52 -3.90
C CYS A 93 -6.83 -5.48 -4.79
N PRO A 94 -6.34 -4.22 -4.84
CA PRO A 94 -6.81 -3.23 -5.80
C PRO A 94 -6.71 -3.74 -7.24
N CYS A 95 -7.66 -3.38 -8.10
CA CYS A 95 -7.71 -3.89 -9.47
C CYS A 95 -6.59 -3.34 -10.34
N THR A 96 -6.17 -2.10 -10.10
CA THR A 96 -5.12 -1.43 -10.88
C THR A 96 -3.98 -0.92 -10.01
N LEU A 97 -2.80 -0.75 -10.62
CA LEU A 97 -1.65 -0.12 -9.96
C LEU A 97 -1.96 1.32 -9.50
N SER A 98 -2.78 2.06 -10.25
CA SER A 98 -3.19 3.40 -9.85
C SER A 98 -4.03 3.37 -8.57
N GLN A 99 -5.01 2.46 -8.48
CA GLN A 99 -5.79 2.26 -7.26
C GLN A 99 -4.90 1.84 -6.09
N ALA A 100 -3.93 0.94 -6.33
CA ALA A 100 -3.04 0.44 -5.30
C ALA A 100 -2.14 1.51 -4.68
N ARG A 101 -1.66 2.45 -5.50
CA ARG A 101 -0.86 3.60 -5.05
C ARG A 101 -1.71 4.70 -4.43
N ALA A 102 -2.99 4.76 -4.79
CA ALA A 102 -3.93 5.75 -4.27
C ALA A 102 -4.55 5.34 -2.92
N ASP A 103 -4.76 4.05 -2.68
CA ASP A 103 -5.38 3.51 -1.46
C ASP A 103 -4.38 3.35 -0.30
N PHE A 104 -3.79 4.47 0.10
CA PHE A 104 -2.80 4.51 1.17
C PHE A 104 -3.39 4.19 2.54
N GLY A 105 -4.72 4.16 2.72
CA GLY A 105 -5.34 3.83 4.00
C GLY A 105 -5.30 2.33 4.33
N ARG A 106 -5.16 1.48 3.31
CA ARG A 106 -5.19 0.02 3.45
C ARG A 106 -3.94 -0.66 2.91
N PHE A 107 -3.23 -0.02 2.00
CA PHE A 107 -2.05 -0.58 1.35
C PHE A 107 -0.84 0.33 1.44
N HIS A 108 0.34 -0.26 1.49
CA HIS A 108 1.62 0.43 1.51
C HIS A 108 2.60 -0.25 0.57
N THR A 109 3.50 0.51 -0.04
CA THR A 109 4.50 -0.01 -0.99
C THR A 109 5.35 -1.11 -0.36
N ASP A 110 5.59 -2.18 -1.14
CA ASP A 110 6.48 -3.28 -0.79
C ASP A 110 7.94 -2.87 -1.01
N TYR A 111 8.78 -3.00 0.01
CA TYR A 111 10.19 -2.58 -0.06
C TYR A 111 11.03 -3.39 -1.06
N GLY A 112 10.63 -4.64 -1.36
CA GLY A 112 11.30 -5.53 -2.31
C GLY A 112 10.84 -5.34 -3.77
N CYS A 113 9.76 -4.60 -4.01
CA CYS A 113 9.23 -4.33 -5.35
C CYS A 113 8.57 -2.95 -5.41
N ASP A 114 9.42 -1.93 -5.39
CA ASP A 114 9.09 -0.51 -5.39
C ASP A 114 9.66 0.18 -6.65
N MET A 115 8.78 0.54 -7.59
CA MET A 115 9.15 1.28 -8.80
C MET A 115 9.66 2.70 -8.55
N GLU A 116 9.31 3.34 -7.43
CA GLU A 116 9.76 4.69 -7.07
C GLU A 116 11.21 4.68 -6.57
N LYS A 117 11.63 3.57 -5.95
CA LYS A 117 13.02 3.36 -5.48
C LYS A 117 13.90 2.57 -6.45
N GLY A 118 13.35 2.15 -7.58
CA GLY A 118 14.07 1.38 -8.60
C GLY A 118 14.34 -0.08 -8.20
N SER A 119 13.62 -0.60 -7.20
CA SER A 119 13.75 -2.00 -6.76
C SER A 119 13.36 -2.96 -7.88
N VAL A 120 14.20 -3.97 -8.10
CA VAL A 120 13.93 -5.01 -9.09
C VAL A 120 13.12 -6.09 -8.39
N CYS A 121 11.84 -6.23 -8.76
CA CYS A 121 10.86 -7.20 -8.26
C CYS A 121 11.30 -8.65 -8.46
N THR A 122 12.36 -9.07 -7.76
CA THR A 122 13.22 -10.20 -8.10
C THR A 122 12.45 -11.52 -8.01
N TYR A 123 11.56 -11.60 -7.02
CA TYR A 123 10.72 -12.77 -6.78
C TYR A 123 9.33 -12.68 -7.43
N HIS A 124 9.04 -11.57 -8.12
CA HIS A 124 7.76 -11.32 -8.78
C HIS A 124 7.97 -11.06 -10.29
N PRO A 125 8.37 -12.09 -11.07
CA PRO A 125 8.55 -11.92 -12.51
C PRO A 125 7.28 -11.41 -13.19
N GLY A 126 7.44 -10.33 -13.96
CA GLY A 126 6.35 -9.64 -14.66
C GLY A 126 5.73 -8.48 -13.90
N ALA A 127 6.01 -8.35 -12.59
CA ALA A 127 5.65 -7.19 -11.80
C ALA A 127 6.69 -6.06 -11.92
N ILE A 128 6.24 -4.82 -11.76
CA ILE A 128 7.11 -3.65 -11.63
C ILE A 128 6.93 -2.93 -10.28
N HIS A 129 5.86 -3.24 -9.56
CA HIS A 129 5.53 -2.64 -8.27
C HIS A 129 4.60 -3.58 -7.51
N CYS A 130 4.79 -3.70 -6.20
CA CYS A 130 3.87 -4.39 -5.31
C CYS A 130 3.51 -3.48 -4.12
N VAL A 131 2.33 -3.71 -3.56
CA VAL A 131 1.90 -3.14 -2.28
C VAL A 131 1.53 -4.27 -1.34
N ARG A 132 1.57 -4.00 -0.04
CA ARG A 132 1.12 -4.92 1.00
C ARG A 132 -0.06 -4.30 1.75
N SER A 133 -1.00 -5.12 2.17
CA SER A 133 -1.98 -4.72 3.18
C SER A 133 -1.22 -4.23 4.40
N VAL A 134 -1.62 -3.09 4.97
CA VAL A 134 -0.93 -2.55 6.15
C VAL A 134 -1.25 -3.35 7.40
N GLN A 135 -2.51 -3.78 7.51
CA GLN A 135 -2.98 -4.52 8.66
C GLN A 135 -2.98 -6.02 8.42
N ALA A 136 -2.51 -6.73 9.43
CA ALA A 136 -2.67 -8.16 9.53
C ALA A 136 -4.12 -8.55 9.85
N SER A 137 -4.54 -9.73 9.39
CA SER A 137 -5.87 -10.23 9.65
C SER A 137 -6.11 -10.45 11.16
N PRO A 138 -7.28 -10.08 11.70
CA PRO A 138 -7.50 -10.06 13.14
C PRO A 138 -7.34 -11.42 13.82
N ARG A 139 -7.79 -12.52 13.20
CA ARG A 139 -7.73 -13.85 13.82
C ARG A 139 -6.44 -14.57 13.50
N TYR A 140 -6.01 -14.51 12.24
CA TYR A 140 -4.90 -15.33 11.74
C TYR A 140 -3.58 -14.58 11.63
N GLY A 141 -3.53 -13.26 11.78
CA GLY A 141 -2.29 -12.49 11.63
C GLY A 141 -1.71 -12.58 10.22
N ALA A 142 -2.56 -12.79 9.21
CA ALA A 142 -2.19 -12.98 7.81
C ALA A 142 -2.16 -11.65 7.05
N GLY A 143 -1.41 -11.58 5.95
CA GLY A 143 -1.31 -10.40 5.10
C GLY A 143 -1.69 -10.66 3.65
N GLN A 144 -1.70 -9.60 2.85
CA GLN A 144 -1.89 -9.65 1.41
C GLN A 144 -0.80 -8.83 0.72
N GLN A 145 -0.11 -9.43 -0.24
CA GLN A 145 0.76 -8.73 -1.18
C GLN A 145 0.10 -8.68 -2.56
N CYS A 146 0.10 -7.50 -3.18
CA CYS A 146 -0.56 -7.20 -4.44
C CYS A 146 0.46 -6.67 -5.42
N CYS A 147 0.72 -7.40 -6.49
CA CYS A 147 1.76 -7.11 -7.47
C CYS A 147 1.17 -6.75 -8.83
N TYR A 148 1.74 -5.75 -9.48
CA TYR A 148 1.20 -5.17 -10.71
C TYR A 148 2.24 -5.14 -11.83
N SER A 149 1.77 -5.45 -13.03
CA SER A 149 2.59 -5.38 -14.24
C SER A 149 2.78 -3.94 -14.72
N ARG A 150 3.65 -3.76 -15.73
CA ARG A 150 3.85 -2.46 -16.39
C ARG A 150 2.58 -1.89 -17.02
N ARG A 151 1.59 -2.74 -17.35
CA ARG A 151 0.28 -2.29 -17.86
C ARG A 151 -0.66 -1.82 -16.75
N GLY A 152 -0.23 -1.88 -15.50
CA GLY A 152 -1.04 -1.51 -14.34
C GLY A 152 -2.08 -2.55 -13.94
N VAL A 153 -2.04 -3.77 -14.51
CA VAL A 153 -2.94 -4.88 -14.15
C VAL A 153 -2.28 -5.80 -13.13
N GLN A 154 -3.10 -6.37 -12.25
CA GLN A 154 -2.68 -7.32 -11.22
C GLN A 154 -2.03 -8.56 -11.86
N VAL A 155 -0.91 -9.00 -11.32
CA VAL A 155 -0.26 -10.26 -11.69
C VAL A 155 -0.88 -11.35 -10.81
N LEU A 156 -1.51 -12.36 -11.41
CA LEU A 156 -2.17 -13.44 -10.67
C LEU A 156 -1.30 -14.69 -10.58
N THR A 157 -1.40 -15.39 -9.46
CA THR A 157 -0.66 -16.65 -9.21
C THR A 157 -1.01 -17.77 -10.20
N GLU A 158 -2.20 -17.71 -10.77
CA GLU A 158 -2.70 -18.66 -11.75
C GLU A 158 -2.12 -18.43 -13.15
N ASP A 159 -1.53 -17.26 -13.41
CA ASP A 159 -0.93 -16.88 -14.69
C ASP A 159 0.60 -16.77 -14.63
N SER A 160 1.15 -16.47 -13.46
CA SER A 160 2.58 -16.23 -13.27
C SER A 160 3.05 -16.70 -11.89
N ALA A 161 4.28 -17.22 -11.84
CA ALA A 161 4.98 -17.48 -10.59
C ALA A 161 5.28 -16.20 -9.78
N GLY A 162 5.19 -15.02 -10.40
CA GLY A 162 5.31 -13.72 -9.75
C GLY A 162 3.99 -13.08 -9.33
N GLY A 163 2.94 -13.89 -9.17
CA GLY A 163 1.62 -13.43 -8.80
C GLY A 163 1.55 -12.73 -7.44
N SER A 164 0.43 -12.04 -7.23
CA SER A 164 0.04 -11.41 -5.97
C SER A 164 -0.30 -12.49 -4.95
N THR A 165 0.48 -12.61 -3.88
CA THR A 165 0.32 -13.70 -2.91
C THR A 165 -0.27 -13.22 -1.59
N PRO A 166 -1.22 -13.96 -1.00
CA PRO A 166 -1.58 -13.80 0.39
C PRO A 166 -0.49 -14.41 1.27
N ASP A 167 -0.19 -13.81 2.42
CA ASP A 167 0.85 -14.28 3.34
C ASP A 167 0.20 -14.85 4.60
N ARG A 168 0.57 -16.06 5.03
CA ARG A 168 -0.01 -16.64 6.25
C ARG A 168 0.46 -15.89 7.49
N GLY A 169 1.72 -15.48 7.50
CA GLY A 169 2.25 -14.54 8.49
C GLY A 169 2.41 -13.18 7.85
N HIS A 170 1.73 -12.17 8.39
CA HIS A 170 1.96 -10.78 7.98
C HIS A 170 3.43 -10.42 8.24
N ASP A 171 4.06 -9.73 7.30
CA ASP A 171 5.49 -9.42 7.36
C ASP A 171 5.86 -8.55 8.55
N TRP A 172 5.03 -7.55 8.85
CA TRP A 172 5.19 -6.72 10.05
C TRP A 172 4.64 -7.38 11.32
N GLY A 173 4.17 -8.63 11.22
CA GLY A 173 3.54 -9.35 12.32
C GLY A 173 2.16 -8.79 12.68
N ALA A 174 1.66 -9.18 13.85
CA ALA A 174 0.41 -8.66 14.40
C ALA A 174 0.42 -8.77 15.92
N PRO A 175 -0.05 -7.78 16.68
CA PRO A 175 -0.17 -7.93 18.13
C PRO A 175 -1.18 -9.06 18.47
N PRO A 176 -0.97 -9.83 19.56
CA PRO A 176 0.25 -9.88 20.36
C PRO A 176 1.37 -10.69 19.67
N TYR A 177 2.58 -10.13 19.61
CA TYR A 177 3.76 -10.68 18.93
C TYR A 177 4.43 -11.87 19.68
N LYS A 178 3.63 -12.75 20.28
CA LYS A 178 4.11 -13.81 21.18
C LYS A 178 4.41 -15.14 20.50
N HIS A 179 3.58 -15.52 19.52
CA HIS A 179 3.64 -16.84 18.88
C HIS A 179 3.38 -16.73 17.37
N PRO A 180 3.94 -17.60 16.53
CA PRO A 180 3.56 -17.69 15.12
C PRO A 180 2.04 -17.88 14.97
N PRO A 181 1.40 -17.31 13.93
CA PRO A 181 1.99 -16.59 12.80
C PRO A 181 2.14 -15.07 13.00
N ARG A 182 2.25 -14.59 14.25
CA ARG A 182 2.19 -13.15 14.58
C ARG A 182 3.53 -12.46 14.84
N ILE A 183 4.62 -13.22 14.89
CA ILE A 183 5.96 -12.67 15.14
C ILE A 183 6.44 -11.93 13.89
N PRO A 184 6.77 -10.61 13.98
CA PRO A 184 7.24 -9.80 12.86
C PRO A 184 8.47 -10.41 12.19
N GLY A 185 8.51 -10.39 10.85
CA GLY A 185 9.54 -11.00 10.02
C GLY A 185 9.50 -12.54 10.07
N PHE A 186 9.76 -13.12 11.24
CA PHE A 186 9.93 -14.55 11.44
C PHE A 186 8.73 -15.40 11.01
N SER A 187 7.50 -14.94 11.24
CA SER A 187 6.32 -15.73 10.86
C SER A 187 6.13 -15.77 9.34
N HIS A 188 6.30 -14.63 8.68
CA HIS A 188 6.29 -14.55 7.22
C HIS A 188 7.39 -15.42 6.60
N TRP A 189 8.59 -15.36 7.18
CA TRP A 189 9.70 -16.21 6.76
C TRP A 189 9.39 -17.71 6.90
N LEU A 190 8.87 -18.12 8.05
CA LEU A 190 8.55 -19.51 8.36
C LEU A 190 7.48 -20.09 7.42
N TYR A 191 6.38 -19.36 7.21
CA TYR A 191 5.22 -19.90 6.51
C TYR A 191 5.17 -19.61 5.01
N ASP A 192 5.87 -18.59 4.55
CA ASP A 192 5.72 -18.07 3.19
C ASP A 192 7.07 -18.08 2.45
N VAL A 193 8.10 -17.41 3.00
CA VAL A 193 9.40 -17.27 2.32
C VAL A 193 10.13 -18.61 2.19
N LEU A 194 10.32 -19.37 3.28
CA LEU A 194 11.05 -20.64 3.24
C LEU A 194 10.39 -21.68 2.31
N SER A 195 9.06 -21.71 2.29
CA SER A 195 8.29 -22.54 1.37
C SER A 195 8.43 -22.08 -0.08
N PHE A 196 8.49 -20.78 -0.35
CA PHE A 196 8.75 -20.26 -1.68
C PHE A 196 10.14 -20.66 -2.18
N TYR A 197 11.17 -20.57 -1.34
CA TYR A 197 12.51 -21.04 -1.68
C TYR A 197 12.51 -22.54 -2.02
N SER A 198 11.93 -23.36 -1.13
CA SER A 198 11.91 -24.83 -1.30
C SER A 198 11.08 -25.27 -2.50
N CYS A 199 9.91 -24.66 -2.74
CA CYS A 199 9.01 -25.04 -3.81
C CYS A 199 9.36 -24.39 -5.15
N CYS A 200 9.58 -23.07 -5.18
CA CYS A 200 9.72 -22.31 -6.43
C CYS A 200 11.17 -22.17 -6.89
N LEU A 201 12.09 -21.80 -5.99
CA LEU A 201 13.46 -21.49 -6.38
C LEU A 201 14.37 -22.72 -6.52
N TRP A 202 14.19 -23.73 -5.65
CA TRP A 202 15.11 -24.88 -5.58
C TRP A 202 14.57 -26.19 -6.17
N ALA A 203 13.25 -26.37 -6.23
CA ALA A 203 12.63 -27.64 -6.67
C ALA A 203 11.85 -27.58 -7.99
N ASP A 204 11.65 -26.40 -8.58
CA ASP A 204 10.78 -26.17 -9.76
C ASP A 204 9.36 -26.76 -9.59
N ARG A 205 8.77 -26.57 -8.40
CA ARG A 205 7.43 -27.03 -8.00
C ARG A 205 6.54 -25.87 -7.56
N CYS A 206 6.71 -24.70 -8.16
CA CYS A 206 6.06 -23.48 -7.70
C CYS A 206 4.52 -23.57 -7.69
N ALA A 207 3.92 -24.35 -8.60
CA ALA A 207 2.48 -24.61 -8.61
C ALA A 207 1.93 -25.16 -7.27
N VAL A 208 2.73 -25.91 -6.51
CA VAL A 208 2.34 -26.40 -5.18
C VAL A 208 2.22 -25.24 -4.19
N TYR A 209 3.19 -24.33 -4.21
CA TYR A 209 3.18 -23.13 -3.37
C TYR A 209 1.99 -22.22 -3.70
N LEU A 210 1.84 -21.88 -4.98
CA LEU A 210 0.82 -20.96 -5.46
C LEU A 210 -0.60 -21.49 -5.23
N LYS A 211 -0.80 -22.81 -5.25
CA LYS A 211 -2.08 -23.43 -4.86
C LYS A 211 -2.49 -23.11 -3.42
N ARG A 212 -1.52 -22.94 -2.50
CA ARG A 212 -1.77 -22.56 -1.09
C ARG A 212 -1.76 -21.06 -0.87
N ARG A 213 -1.29 -20.31 -1.86
CA ARG A 213 -1.13 -18.86 -1.83
C ARG A 213 -1.83 -18.24 -3.06
N PRO A 214 -3.11 -18.56 -3.32
CA PRO A 214 -3.79 -18.07 -4.51
C PRO A 214 -4.07 -16.57 -4.40
N SER A 215 -3.95 -15.85 -5.51
CA SER A 215 -4.34 -14.44 -5.59
C SER A 215 -5.84 -14.28 -5.25
N SER A 216 -6.18 -13.22 -4.52
CA SER A 216 -7.57 -12.87 -4.21
C SER A 216 -8.33 -12.26 -5.40
N GLY A 217 -7.62 -11.87 -6.46
CA GLY A 217 -8.19 -11.10 -7.57
C GLY A 217 -8.55 -9.68 -7.10
N CYS A 218 -9.61 -9.10 -7.68
CA CYS A 218 -10.08 -7.78 -7.26
C CYS A 218 -11.62 -7.60 -7.36
N GLN A 219 -12.39 -8.67 -7.56
CA GLN A 219 -13.83 -8.56 -7.82
C GLN A 219 -14.61 -7.99 -6.62
N ARG A 220 -14.13 -8.20 -5.39
CA ARG A 220 -14.74 -7.63 -4.17
C ARG A 220 -13.98 -6.42 -3.63
N TYR A 221 -12.89 -6.00 -4.29
CA TYR A 221 -12.24 -4.75 -3.96
C TYR A 221 -13.19 -3.58 -4.23
N ARG A 222 -13.28 -2.67 -3.25
CA ARG A 222 -14.05 -1.43 -3.34
C ARG A 222 -13.09 -0.29 -2.98
N PRO A 223 -12.79 0.64 -3.90
CA PRO A 223 -11.94 1.78 -3.58
C PRO A 223 -12.53 2.63 -2.43
N PRO A 224 -11.69 3.23 -1.58
CA PRO A 224 -12.16 4.19 -0.60
C PRO A 224 -12.69 5.47 -1.27
N ARG A 225 -13.52 6.23 -0.55
CA ARG A 225 -13.87 7.60 -0.92
C ARG A 225 -12.87 8.58 -0.30
N ALA A 226 -12.60 9.66 -1.01
CA ALA A 226 -11.63 10.67 -0.61
C ALA A 226 -12.33 11.99 -0.26
N ALA A 227 -11.85 12.65 0.79
CA ALA A 227 -12.18 14.03 1.15
C ALA A 227 -10.88 14.81 1.46
N SER A 228 -10.88 16.12 1.37
CA SER A 228 -9.67 16.93 1.56
C SER A 228 -9.94 18.33 2.11
N ALA A 229 -8.94 18.89 2.79
CA ALA A 229 -8.91 20.29 3.19
C ALA A 229 -7.53 20.91 2.92
N PHE A 230 -7.45 22.08 2.28
CA PHE A 230 -6.17 22.71 1.91
C PHE A 230 -6.32 24.23 1.69
N GLY A 231 -5.19 24.96 1.57
CA GLY A 231 -5.19 26.40 1.31
C GLY A 231 -5.76 27.22 2.47
N GLU A 232 -6.51 28.28 2.15
CA GLU A 232 -7.36 28.96 3.13
C GLU A 232 -8.66 28.18 3.33
N PRO A 233 -8.80 27.38 4.40
CA PRO A 233 -9.26 26.00 4.26
C PRO A 233 -10.45 25.83 3.32
N HIS A 234 -10.15 25.36 2.13
CA HIS A 234 -11.09 24.86 1.15
C HIS A 234 -11.35 23.39 1.44
N PHE A 235 -12.62 23.00 1.51
CA PHE A 235 -13.06 21.66 1.82
C PHE A 235 -13.65 21.01 0.58
N LEU A 236 -13.25 19.77 0.32
CA LEU A 236 -13.83 18.87 -0.66
C LEU A 236 -14.35 17.65 0.11
N THR A 237 -15.67 17.51 0.21
CA THR A 237 -16.31 16.44 1.00
C THR A 237 -16.24 15.09 0.29
N PHE A 238 -16.59 14.02 1.01
CA PHE A 238 -16.60 12.66 0.43
C PHE A 238 -17.57 12.48 -0.74
N ASP A 239 -18.60 13.32 -0.83
CA ASP A 239 -19.63 13.27 -1.86
C ASP A 239 -19.47 14.37 -2.92
N GLY A 240 -18.39 15.15 -2.84
CA GLY A 240 -17.96 16.09 -3.87
C GLY A 240 -18.44 17.52 -3.70
N LEU A 241 -19.07 17.86 -2.57
CA LEU A 241 -19.38 19.24 -2.24
C LEU A 241 -18.07 20.03 -2.00
N GLN A 242 -18.03 21.25 -2.51
CA GLN A 242 -16.90 22.17 -2.35
C GLN A 242 -17.37 23.42 -1.60
N PHE A 243 -16.68 23.76 -0.52
CA PHE A 243 -16.96 25.01 0.21
C PHE A 243 -15.69 25.51 0.92
N THR A 244 -15.75 26.75 1.42
CA THR A 244 -14.62 27.39 2.09
C THR A 244 -15.02 27.76 3.51
N PHE A 245 -14.21 27.37 4.49
CA PHE A 245 -14.41 27.75 5.88
C PHE A 245 -13.11 28.24 6.51
N LYS A 246 -13.09 29.53 6.85
CA LYS A 246 -11.90 30.24 7.34
C LYS A 246 -12.06 30.69 8.79
N GLY A 247 -12.54 29.78 9.63
CA GLY A 247 -12.64 30.01 11.07
C GLY A 247 -11.26 30.08 11.72
N LEU A 248 -11.13 30.86 12.79
CA LEU A 248 -9.96 30.88 13.67
C LEU A 248 -10.30 30.08 14.94
N GLY A 249 -9.70 28.90 15.10
CA GLY A 249 -10.07 28.00 16.19
C GLY A 249 -9.68 26.53 15.99
N GLU A 250 -10.38 25.64 16.67
CA GLU A 250 -10.24 24.18 16.57
C GLU A 250 -11.59 23.52 16.28
N TYR A 251 -11.64 22.64 15.28
CA TYR A 251 -12.88 22.13 14.70
C TYR A 251 -12.82 20.62 14.47
N LEU A 252 -13.99 19.98 14.55
CA LEU A 252 -14.14 18.59 14.12
C LEU A 252 -14.21 18.56 12.58
N LEU A 253 -13.17 18.03 11.94
CA LEU A 253 -13.16 17.87 10.49
C LEU A 253 -13.93 16.62 10.07
N LEU A 254 -13.74 15.52 10.81
CA LEU A 254 -14.41 14.25 10.60
C LEU A 254 -14.62 13.52 11.92
N GLY A 255 -15.85 13.08 12.16
CA GLY A 255 -16.23 12.14 13.21
C GLY A 255 -16.94 10.92 12.64
N SER A 256 -16.79 9.76 13.27
CA SER A 256 -17.64 8.58 13.06
C SER A 256 -17.92 7.92 14.40
N ARG A 257 -19.20 7.91 14.81
CA ARG A 257 -19.59 7.35 16.12
C ARG A 257 -19.45 5.84 16.22
N ARG A 258 -19.50 5.13 15.09
CA ARG A 258 -19.45 3.67 15.06
C ARG A 258 -18.03 3.14 15.25
N SER A 259 -17.05 3.79 14.62
CA SER A 259 -15.63 3.44 14.78
C SER A 259 -14.94 4.28 15.87
N ASP A 260 -15.62 5.30 16.39
CA ASP A 260 -15.04 6.32 17.28
C ASP A 260 -13.81 6.98 16.63
N LEU A 261 -13.89 7.22 15.31
CA LEU A 261 -12.89 7.98 14.55
C LEU A 261 -13.13 9.47 14.76
N SER A 262 -12.09 10.21 15.10
CA SER A 262 -12.11 11.67 15.23
C SER A 262 -10.86 12.26 14.58
N VAL A 263 -11.05 13.13 13.59
CA VAL A 263 -10.01 13.95 12.96
C VAL A 263 -10.37 15.42 13.19
N GLN A 264 -9.48 16.14 13.86
CA GLN A 264 -9.67 17.53 14.29
C GLN A 264 -8.64 18.42 13.62
N GLY A 265 -9.04 19.65 13.32
CA GLY A 265 -8.19 20.64 12.68
C GLY A 265 -8.10 21.92 13.48
N ARG A 266 -6.87 22.38 13.72
CA ARG A 266 -6.58 23.70 14.28
C ARG A 266 -6.21 24.64 13.16
N THR A 267 -6.79 25.83 13.18
CA THR A 267 -6.43 26.91 12.26
C THR A 267 -5.74 28.04 13.00
N ARG A 268 -4.83 28.73 12.31
CA ARG A 268 -4.19 29.96 12.78
C ARG A 268 -4.35 31.07 11.76
N ARG A 269 -4.27 32.32 12.21
CA ARG A 269 -4.18 33.48 11.31
C ARG A 269 -2.86 33.42 10.53
N LEU A 270 -2.90 33.72 9.23
CA LEU A 270 -1.67 33.86 8.45
C LEU A 270 -1.12 35.28 8.62
N ASN A 271 0.14 35.38 9.03
CA ASN A 271 0.81 36.66 9.25
C ASN A 271 1.25 37.25 7.90
N GLY A 272 1.15 38.58 7.76
CA GLY A 272 1.59 39.28 6.55
C GLY A 272 0.57 39.32 5.40
N ALA A 273 -0.56 38.61 5.52
CA ALA A 273 -1.64 38.70 4.55
C ALA A 273 -2.37 40.07 4.62
N PRO A 274 -2.77 40.65 3.47
CA PRO A 274 -3.51 41.91 3.43
C PRO A 274 -4.94 41.75 3.94
N ALA A 275 -5.48 40.53 3.95
CA ALA A 275 -6.81 40.21 4.43
C ALA A 275 -6.79 39.33 5.70
N ASN A 276 -7.92 39.29 6.41
CA ASN A 276 -8.12 38.33 7.50
C ASN A 276 -8.32 36.93 6.94
N VAL A 277 -7.26 36.13 7.00
CA VAL A 277 -7.23 34.76 6.47
C VAL A 277 -6.64 33.81 7.50
N THR A 278 -7.00 32.54 7.38
CA THR A 278 -6.53 31.46 8.25
C THR A 278 -6.03 30.31 7.41
N GLY A 279 -5.16 29.48 7.99
CA GLY A 279 -4.74 28.20 7.42
C GLY A 279 -4.66 27.13 8.49
N LEU A 280 -4.74 25.85 8.09
CA LEU A 280 -4.55 24.73 9.00
C LEU A 280 -3.11 24.75 9.55
N SER A 281 -2.96 24.60 10.87
CA SER A 281 -1.67 24.61 11.56
C SER A 281 -1.40 23.33 12.35
N ALA A 282 -2.43 22.59 12.73
CA ALA A 282 -2.32 21.27 13.32
C ALA A 282 -3.52 20.39 12.94
N ILE A 283 -3.28 19.09 12.81
CA ILE A 283 -4.29 18.06 12.64
C ILE A 283 -4.07 17.01 13.73
N ALA A 284 -5.09 16.70 14.52
CA ALA A 284 -5.03 15.66 15.55
C ALA A 284 -6.07 14.58 15.26
N MET A 285 -5.69 13.31 15.44
CA MET A 285 -6.50 12.18 15.02
C MET A 285 -6.39 10.98 15.96
N ARG A 286 -7.49 10.24 16.08
CA ARG A 286 -7.63 9.02 16.87
C ARG A 286 -8.78 8.17 16.35
N GLU A 287 -8.69 6.85 16.50
CA GLU A 287 -9.81 5.92 16.31
C GLU A 287 -9.97 5.03 17.53
N ASN A 288 -11.16 4.98 18.13
CA ASN A 288 -11.46 4.13 19.27
C ASN A 288 -10.46 4.36 20.43
N ASN A 289 -9.73 3.32 20.83
CA ASN A 289 -8.71 3.38 21.87
C ASN A 289 -7.29 3.35 21.30
N SER A 290 -7.11 3.77 20.04
CA SER A 290 -5.78 3.95 19.44
C SER A 290 -4.98 5.02 20.17
N ASP A 291 -3.68 5.04 19.90
CA ASP A 291 -2.86 6.20 20.23
C ASP A 291 -3.38 7.46 19.51
N VAL A 292 -3.12 8.64 20.10
CA VAL A 292 -3.41 9.94 19.49
C VAL A 292 -2.20 10.40 18.71
N VAL A 293 -2.41 10.74 17.44
CA VAL A 293 -1.39 11.37 16.59
C VAL A 293 -1.79 12.82 16.33
N GLU A 294 -0.88 13.75 16.60
CA GLU A 294 -0.99 15.16 16.20
C GLU A 294 0.13 15.49 15.22
N VAL A 295 -0.21 16.08 14.09
CA VAL A 295 0.74 16.61 13.10
C VAL A 295 0.57 18.12 13.05
N ARG A 296 1.62 18.87 13.32
CA ARG A 296 1.58 20.34 13.34
C ARG A 296 2.76 20.96 12.60
N LEU A 297 2.61 22.22 12.21
CA LEU A 297 3.72 23.02 11.70
C LEU A 297 4.70 23.30 12.85
N GLY A 298 6.00 23.08 12.62
CA GLY A 298 7.04 23.39 13.60
C GLY A 298 7.08 24.88 13.92
N GLU A 299 7.17 25.24 15.20
CA GLU A 299 7.26 26.66 15.61
C GLU A 299 8.62 27.28 15.23
N ASN A 300 9.69 26.49 15.26
CA ASN A 300 11.08 26.93 15.04
C ASN A 300 11.82 26.13 13.95
N SER A 301 11.13 25.22 13.25
CA SER A 301 11.71 24.41 12.18
C SER A 301 10.81 24.47 10.95
N PRO A 302 11.38 24.46 9.73
CA PRO A 302 10.61 24.50 8.48
C PRO A 302 9.89 23.18 8.16
N GLY A 303 9.73 22.28 9.14
CA GLY A 303 9.22 20.92 8.96
C GLY A 303 7.95 20.65 9.76
N LEU A 304 7.35 19.49 9.48
CA LEU A 304 6.25 18.95 10.28
C LEU A 304 6.79 18.39 11.60
N GLU A 305 6.10 18.69 12.69
CA GLU A 305 6.27 18.04 13.97
C GLU A 305 5.14 17.03 14.15
N VAL A 306 5.49 15.80 14.55
CA VAL A 306 4.52 14.73 14.82
C VAL A 306 4.61 14.37 16.29
N LEU A 307 3.49 14.45 17.00
CA LEU A 307 3.38 14.09 18.40
C LEU A 307 2.53 12.83 18.53
N LEU A 308 3.03 11.88 19.31
CA LEU A 308 2.34 10.68 19.73
C LEU A 308 1.99 10.81 21.21
N ASN A 309 0.69 10.82 21.53
CA ASN A 309 0.22 10.97 22.91
C ASN A 309 0.92 12.15 23.62
N GLN A 310 0.94 13.32 22.97
CA GLN A 310 1.55 14.57 23.46
C GLN A 310 3.09 14.60 23.52
N LYS A 311 3.78 13.60 22.95
CA LYS A 311 5.25 13.57 22.89
C LYS A 311 5.74 13.61 21.44
N ALA A 312 6.65 14.52 21.13
CA ALA A 312 7.26 14.60 19.81
C ALA A 312 8.00 13.30 19.45
N LEU A 313 7.77 12.82 18.22
CA LEU A 313 8.47 11.69 17.63
C LEU A 313 9.65 12.15 16.78
N ASN A 314 10.67 11.29 16.69
CA ASN A 314 11.83 11.50 15.81
C ASN A 314 11.86 10.42 14.73
N PHE A 315 11.88 10.85 13.46
CA PHE A 315 11.95 9.98 12.27
C PHE A 315 13.35 9.91 11.65
N SER A 316 14.41 10.26 12.39
CA SER A 316 15.79 10.20 11.89
C SER A 316 16.29 8.78 11.63
N GLU A 317 15.76 7.79 12.37
CA GLU A 317 16.19 6.38 12.28
C GLU A 317 15.13 5.46 11.66
N GLN A 318 13.85 5.84 11.73
CA GLN A 318 12.74 5.02 11.28
C GLN A 318 11.67 5.90 10.61
N THR A 319 11.14 5.45 9.47
CA THR A 319 10.14 6.21 8.68
C THR A 319 8.71 5.69 8.85
N TRP A 320 8.51 4.65 9.65
CA TRP A 320 7.21 4.05 9.91
C TRP A 320 7.15 3.43 11.29
N MET A 321 5.98 3.35 11.92
CA MET A 321 5.79 2.76 13.25
C MET A 321 4.46 1.99 13.30
N ASP A 322 4.48 0.79 13.89
CA ASP A 322 3.27 0.04 14.28
C ASP A 322 2.94 0.44 15.72
N LEU A 323 1.81 1.12 15.91
CA LEU A 323 1.39 1.72 17.17
C LEU A 323 0.05 1.12 17.61
N ASN A 324 -0.41 1.45 18.81
CA ASN A 324 -1.67 0.89 19.28
C ASN A 324 -2.84 1.39 18.41
N GLY A 325 -3.45 0.49 17.64
CA GLY A 325 -4.63 0.75 16.80
C GLY A 325 -4.38 1.54 15.51
N LEU A 326 -3.11 1.80 15.15
CA LEU A 326 -2.76 2.50 13.92
C LEU A 326 -1.33 2.20 13.45
N PHE A 327 -1.11 2.39 12.15
CA PHE A 327 0.22 2.50 11.56
C PHE A 327 0.50 3.96 11.21
N LEU A 328 1.70 4.42 11.55
CA LEU A 328 2.16 5.77 11.27
C LEU A 328 3.31 5.70 10.28
N TYR A 329 3.25 6.49 9.21
CA TYR A 329 4.31 6.65 8.24
C TYR A 329 4.69 8.13 8.13
N SER A 330 5.98 8.42 8.11
CA SER A 330 6.50 9.76 7.88
C SER A 330 7.92 9.65 7.34
N SER A 331 8.18 10.33 6.22
CA SER A 331 9.55 10.52 5.73
C SER A 331 9.99 11.97 5.99
N PRO A 332 11.26 12.22 6.34
CA PRO A 332 11.75 13.59 6.59
C PRO A 332 11.46 14.53 5.41
N GLY A 333 10.71 15.61 5.66
CA GLY A 333 10.32 16.59 4.63
C GLY A 333 9.19 16.14 3.69
N GLN A 334 8.46 15.07 4.05
CA GLN A 334 7.34 14.52 3.27
C GLN A 334 6.02 14.58 4.05
N ASN A 335 5.00 13.96 3.48
CA ASN A 335 3.69 13.76 4.11
C ASN A 335 3.79 12.82 5.32
N VAL A 336 2.87 13.01 6.27
CA VAL A 336 2.63 12.10 7.39
C VAL A 336 1.33 11.36 7.11
N SER A 337 1.39 10.03 7.05
CA SER A 337 0.24 9.17 6.78
C SER A 337 -0.08 8.31 8.00
N VAL A 338 -1.33 8.34 8.44
CA VAL A 338 -1.86 7.57 9.56
C VAL A 338 -2.93 6.63 9.04
N LEU A 339 -2.76 5.33 9.31
CA LEU A 339 -3.60 4.26 8.80
C LEU A 339 -4.23 3.54 9.99
N PHE A 340 -5.53 3.66 10.16
CA PHE A 340 -6.26 3.11 11.30
C PHE A 340 -6.74 1.68 11.06
N SER A 341 -7.07 0.98 12.17
CA SER A 341 -7.54 -0.39 12.12
C SER A 341 -8.82 -0.62 11.30
N SER A 342 -9.68 0.39 11.18
CA SER A 342 -10.85 0.34 10.30
C SER A 342 -10.55 0.38 8.80
N GLY A 343 -9.29 0.67 8.42
CA GLY A 343 -8.89 0.96 7.04
C GLY A 343 -9.05 2.44 6.65
N ALA A 344 -9.42 3.32 7.60
CA ALA A 344 -9.37 4.76 7.39
C ALA A 344 -7.91 5.24 7.27
N GLY A 345 -7.63 6.04 6.23
CA GLY A 345 -6.33 6.66 6.01
C GLY A 345 -6.42 8.18 6.15
N VAL A 346 -5.47 8.79 6.86
CA VAL A 346 -5.34 10.24 7.00
C VAL A 346 -3.94 10.64 6.59
N GLU A 347 -3.81 11.51 5.59
CA GLU A 347 -2.52 12.06 5.14
C GLU A 347 -2.49 13.57 5.40
N VAL A 348 -1.43 14.03 6.06
CA VAL A 348 -1.17 15.44 6.36
C VAL A 348 0.11 15.87 5.65
N SER A 349 0.06 17.00 4.94
CA SER A 349 1.24 17.57 4.28
C SER A 349 1.46 19.02 4.68
N GLY A 350 2.72 19.44 4.79
CA GLY A 350 3.12 20.80 5.17
C GLY A 350 4.00 21.48 4.13
N HIS A 351 3.80 21.19 2.84
CA HIS A 351 4.62 21.72 1.76
C HIS A 351 4.73 23.25 1.86
N GLY A 352 5.95 23.78 2.00
CA GLY A 352 6.22 25.22 2.15
C GLY A 352 6.08 25.79 3.57
N GLY A 353 5.72 24.99 4.59
CA GLY A 353 5.79 25.36 6.01
C GLY A 353 4.78 26.40 6.50
N GLN A 354 3.90 26.90 5.62
CA GLN A 354 2.96 27.98 5.95
C GLN A 354 1.60 27.47 6.47
N VAL A 355 1.05 26.47 5.77
CA VAL A 355 -0.25 25.84 6.04
C VAL A 355 -0.16 24.33 5.84
N LEU A 356 -1.04 23.59 6.50
CA LEU A 356 -1.23 22.16 6.27
C LEU A 356 -2.29 21.89 5.21
N SER A 357 -2.12 20.79 4.48
CA SER A 357 -3.19 20.13 3.73
C SER A 357 -3.53 18.79 4.38
N LEU A 358 -4.79 18.38 4.24
CA LEU A 358 -5.35 17.13 4.73
C LEU A 358 -5.98 16.36 3.58
N THR A 359 -5.73 15.06 3.52
CA THR A 359 -6.45 14.10 2.67
C THR A 359 -6.93 12.96 3.55
N VAL A 360 -8.20 12.58 3.44
CA VAL A 360 -8.79 11.45 4.17
C VAL A 360 -9.36 10.44 3.20
N LEU A 361 -9.06 9.16 3.40
CA LEU A 361 -9.62 8.02 2.69
C LEU A 361 -10.46 7.17 3.63
N LEU A 362 -11.73 6.94 3.29
CA LEU A 362 -12.62 6.07 4.07
C LEU A 362 -13.12 4.89 3.22
N PRO A 363 -13.05 3.65 3.72
CA PRO A 363 -13.68 2.51 3.07
C PRO A 363 -15.20 2.61 3.12
N GLU A 364 -15.89 1.89 2.22
CA GLU A 364 -17.36 1.87 2.11
C GLU A 364 -18.07 1.50 3.42
N THR A 365 -17.40 0.85 4.36
CA THR A 365 -17.94 0.55 5.70
C THR A 365 -18.27 1.78 6.52
N PHE A 366 -17.78 2.97 6.16
CA PHE A 366 -18.13 4.26 6.79
C PHE A 366 -19.36 4.92 6.18
N GLN A 367 -20.00 4.31 5.17
CA GLN A 367 -21.19 4.86 4.53
C GLN A 367 -22.25 5.19 5.60
N ASP A 368 -22.83 6.39 5.51
CA ASP A 368 -23.86 6.92 6.42
C ASP A 368 -23.41 7.10 7.89
N GLN A 369 -22.10 7.12 8.18
CA GLN A 369 -21.58 7.18 9.56
C GLN A 369 -20.77 8.44 9.88
N THR A 370 -20.44 9.24 8.87
CA THR A 370 -19.56 10.40 9.05
C THR A 370 -20.33 11.66 9.44
N GLU A 371 -19.70 12.51 10.23
CA GLU A 371 -20.15 13.86 10.57
C GLU A 371 -18.96 14.83 10.65
N GLY A 372 -19.20 16.14 10.65
CA GLY A 372 -18.14 17.16 10.65
C GLY A 372 -18.02 17.93 9.34
N LEU A 373 -16.93 18.68 9.18
CA LEU A 373 -16.70 19.54 8.02
C LEU A 373 -16.43 18.79 6.70
N LEU A 374 -16.06 17.51 6.76
CA LEU A 374 -15.90 16.65 5.58
C LEU A 374 -17.20 15.99 5.10
N GLY A 375 -18.33 16.32 5.75
CA GLY A 375 -19.66 15.94 5.30
C GLY A 375 -20.12 14.53 5.70
N ARG A 376 -21.27 14.12 5.16
CA ARG A 376 -21.90 12.83 5.39
C ARG A 376 -21.62 11.94 4.19
N MET A 377 -20.82 10.90 4.35
CA MET A 377 -20.44 10.01 3.26
C MET A 377 -21.61 9.09 2.89
N ASN A 378 -22.55 9.59 2.09
CA ASN A 378 -23.77 8.87 1.71
C ASN A 378 -24.08 8.91 0.19
N GLY A 379 -23.25 9.60 -0.60
CA GLY A 379 -23.43 9.87 -2.02
C GLY A 379 -24.31 11.08 -2.35
N ARG A 380 -24.59 11.98 -1.41
CA ARG A 380 -25.49 13.14 -1.59
C ARG A 380 -24.82 14.44 -1.12
N PRO A 381 -24.22 15.22 -2.04
CA PRO A 381 -23.56 16.47 -1.66
C PRO A 381 -24.52 17.51 -1.07
N GLU A 382 -25.84 17.36 -1.23
CA GLU A 382 -26.85 18.30 -0.75
C GLU A 382 -27.01 18.29 0.78
N ASP A 383 -26.62 17.21 1.47
CA ASP A 383 -26.72 17.10 2.92
C ASP A 383 -25.38 17.14 3.66
N ASP A 384 -24.28 17.38 2.94
CA ASP A 384 -22.94 17.47 3.51
C ASP A 384 -22.79 18.64 4.50
N LEU A 385 -23.55 19.71 4.31
CA LEU A 385 -23.60 20.84 5.25
C LEU A 385 -24.61 20.58 6.39
N THR A 386 -24.54 19.40 7.01
CA THR A 386 -25.34 19.04 8.18
C THR A 386 -24.71 19.56 9.46
N LEU A 387 -25.46 20.38 10.21
CA LEU A 387 -25.07 20.90 11.52
C LEU A 387 -25.03 19.77 12.58
N PRO A 388 -24.34 19.96 13.71
CA PRO A 388 -24.27 18.96 14.79
C PRO A 388 -25.64 18.53 15.37
N ASN A 389 -26.66 19.40 15.25
CA ASN A 389 -28.03 19.11 15.66
C ASN A 389 -28.81 18.24 14.64
N GLY A 390 -28.18 17.89 13.50
CA GLY A 390 -28.76 17.08 12.44
C GLY A 390 -29.49 17.85 11.33
N THR A 391 -29.59 19.19 11.41
CA THR A 391 -30.23 19.99 10.35
C THR A 391 -29.23 20.32 9.23
N ALA A 392 -29.58 20.02 7.98
CA ALA A 392 -28.77 20.38 6.81
C ALA A 392 -29.08 21.80 6.31
N LEU A 393 -28.03 22.54 5.96
CA LEU A 393 -28.18 23.78 5.21
C LEU A 393 -28.57 23.50 3.76
N ASP A 394 -29.41 24.37 3.18
CA ASP A 394 -29.70 24.33 1.75
C ASP A 394 -28.48 24.81 0.96
N VAL A 395 -27.70 23.85 0.46
CA VAL A 395 -26.46 24.07 -0.30
C VAL A 395 -26.69 25.06 -1.46
N ALA A 396 -27.81 24.94 -2.18
CA ALA A 396 -28.10 25.76 -3.36
C ALA A 396 -28.40 27.23 -3.03
N ARG A 397 -28.80 27.51 -1.79
CA ARG A 397 -29.13 28.88 -1.32
C ARG A 397 -28.10 29.45 -0.34
N SER A 398 -27.16 28.63 0.12
CA SER A 398 -26.12 29.03 1.05
C SER A 398 -24.94 29.72 0.33
N GLY A 399 -24.36 30.75 0.95
CA GLY A 399 -23.15 31.41 0.49
C GLY A 399 -22.02 31.34 1.51
N PRO A 400 -20.91 32.07 1.26
CA PRO A 400 -19.73 32.02 2.11
C PRO A 400 -19.98 32.39 3.58
N ARG A 401 -20.98 33.24 3.88
CA ARG A 401 -21.31 33.64 5.25
C ARG A 401 -22.05 32.53 5.99
N GLU A 402 -22.99 31.87 5.32
CA GLU A 402 -23.71 30.71 5.83
C GLU A 402 -22.75 29.53 6.05
N HIS A 403 -21.81 29.30 5.13
CA HIS A 403 -20.74 28.30 5.28
C HIS A 403 -19.85 28.60 6.48
N PHE A 404 -19.57 29.87 6.76
CA PHE A 404 -18.81 30.26 7.95
C PHE A 404 -19.56 30.00 9.25
N ALA A 405 -20.86 30.31 9.30
CA ALA A 405 -21.71 29.97 10.45
C ALA A 405 -21.82 28.45 10.64
N PHE A 406 -21.94 27.69 9.55
CA PHE A 406 -21.90 26.23 9.57
C PHE A 406 -20.60 25.69 10.16
N GLY A 407 -19.45 26.18 9.67
CA GLY A 407 -18.15 25.71 10.16
C GLY A 407 -17.92 26.03 11.62
N ALA A 408 -18.37 27.21 12.07
CA ALA A 408 -18.31 27.62 13.47
C ALA A 408 -19.08 26.69 14.41
N ALA A 409 -20.18 26.08 13.95
CA ALA A 409 -20.97 25.13 14.74
C ALA A 409 -20.21 23.83 15.05
N TRP A 410 -19.18 23.50 14.27
CA TRP A 410 -18.33 22.32 14.46
C TRP A 410 -17.08 22.58 15.34
N ALA A 411 -17.04 23.71 16.05
CA ALA A 411 -16.00 23.97 17.04
C ALA A 411 -15.99 22.88 18.13
N ILE A 412 -14.80 22.34 18.42
CA ILE A 412 -14.67 21.32 19.47
C ILE A 412 -14.73 21.94 20.87
N SER A 413 -14.72 21.11 21.91
CA SER A 413 -14.61 21.55 23.31
C SER A 413 -13.26 21.18 23.91
N ASN A 414 -12.94 21.73 25.09
CA ASN A 414 -11.76 21.29 25.85
C ASN A 414 -11.82 19.79 26.22
N ALA A 415 -13.02 19.26 26.49
CA ALA A 415 -13.20 17.87 26.88
C ALA A 415 -12.99 16.87 25.73
N THR A 416 -13.20 17.33 24.48
CA THR A 416 -13.11 16.50 23.28
C THR A 416 -11.82 16.73 22.50
N SER A 417 -10.95 17.63 22.95
CA SER A 417 -9.74 17.98 22.21
C SER A 417 -8.73 16.84 22.21
N LEU A 418 -8.18 16.55 21.03
CA LEU A 418 -7.06 15.63 20.84
C LEU A 418 -5.70 16.35 20.82
N PHE A 419 -5.68 17.68 20.84
CA PHE A 419 -4.46 18.45 20.69
C PHE A 419 -3.64 18.56 21.97
N THR A 420 -2.34 18.74 21.76
CA THR A 420 -1.35 19.08 22.77
C THR A 420 -1.28 20.60 22.96
N TYR A 421 -1.15 21.03 24.21
CA TYR A 421 -1.03 22.44 24.61
C TYR A 421 0.23 22.63 25.47
N ASP A 422 1.38 22.51 24.84
CA ASP A 422 2.72 22.49 25.45
C ASP A 422 3.41 23.87 25.49
N SER A 423 2.72 24.92 25.05
CA SER A 423 3.18 26.31 25.16
C SER A 423 2.11 27.23 25.75
N TRP A 424 2.55 28.32 26.37
CA TRP A 424 1.64 29.32 26.94
C TRP A 424 0.72 29.92 25.87
N ALA A 425 1.25 30.18 24.66
CA ALA A 425 0.49 30.72 23.54
C ALA A 425 -0.65 29.76 23.11
N LEU A 426 -0.40 28.45 23.09
CA LEU A 426 -1.41 27.44 22.80
C LEU A 426 -2.48 27.36 23.90
N LEU A 427 -2.07 27.40 25.17
CA LEU A 427 -2.99 27.42 26.32
C LEU A 427 -3.90 28.65 26.29
N GLU A 428 -3.31 29.84 26.14
CA GLU A 428 -4.04 31.10 26.10
C GLU A 428 -5.03 31.15 24.93
N SER A 429 -4.60 30.72 23.73
CA SER A 429 -5.43 30.79 22.53
C SER A 429 -6.58 29.77 22.54
N PHE A 430 -6.32 28.54 22.97
CA PHE A 430 -7.23 27.43 22.71
C PHE A 430 -7.79 26.74 23.95
N VAL A 431 -7.18 26.88 25.13
CA VAL A 431 -7.68 26.29 26.37
C VAL A 431 -8.44 27.32 27.21
N TYR A 432 -7.83 28.48 27.42
CA TYR A 432 -8.45 29.59 28.14
C TYR A 432 -9.26 30.51 27.20
N GLY A 433 -8.89 30.54 25.93
CA GLY A 433 -9.62 31.21 24.86
C GLY A 433 -10.77 30.38 24.27
N PRO A 434 -11.57 30.98 23.38
CA PRO A 434 -12.67 30.27 22.73
C PRO A 434 -12.18 29.31 21.64
N LYS A 435 -12.84 28.17 21.50
CA LYS A 435 -12.56 27.20 20.44
C LYS A 435 -12.93 27.68 19.03
N HIS A 436 -13.76 28.72 18.95
CA HIS A 436 -14.01 29.50 17.74
C HIS A 436 -14.05 30.98 18.09
N HIS A 437 -13.18 31.78 17.48
CA HIS A 437 -13.16 33.22 17.67
C HIS A 437 -14.25 33.91 16.84
N ALA A 438 -15.45 34.06 17.40
CA ALA A 438 -16.60 34.67 16.70
C ALA A 438 -16.37 36.14 16.26
N SER A 439 -15.42 36.85 16.88
CA SER A 439 -15.03 38.21 16.48
C SER A 439 -14.09 38.25 15.28
N PHE A 440 -13.50 37.11 14.90
CA PHE A 440 -12.68 37.00 13.71
C PHE A 440 -13.59 36.85 12.48
N LEU A 441 -13.66 37.89 11.66
CA LEU A 441 -14.37 37.86 10.38
C LEU A 441 -13.36 37.69 9.24
N PRO A 442 -13.39 36.56 8.51
CA PRO A 442 -12.49 36.34 7.39
C PRO A 442 -12.91 37.14 6.16
N SER A 443 -12.01 37.28 5.18
CA SER A 443 -12.42 37.80 3.88
C SER A 443 -13.27 36.78 3.13
N PHE A 444 -14.48 37.18 2.74
CA PHE A 444 -15.40 36.34 1.94
C PHE A 444 -15.25 36.54 0.43
N ALA A 445 -14.46 37.54 0.02
CA ALA A 445 -14.29 37.91 -1.38
C ALA A 445 -12.83 38.26 -1.69
N VAL A 446 -12.50 38.18 -2.97
CA VAL A 446 -11.19 38.57 -3.49
C VAL A 446 -11.07 40.11 -3.50
N PRO A 447 -9.93 40.69 -3.10
CA PRO A 447 -9.69 42.13 -3.21
C PRO A 447 -9.78 42.61 -4.67
N GLY A 448 -10.45 43.73 -4.92
CA GLY A 448 -10.71 44.26 -6.26
C GLY A 448 -9.60 45.15 -6.84
N ASP A 449 -8.58 45.47 -6.03
CA ASP A 449 -7.58 46.52 -6.25
C ASP A 449 -6.16 45.97 -6.48
N ALA A 450 -6.03 44.67 -6.74
CA ALA A 450 -4.74 44.05 -7.04
C ALA A 450 -4.09 44.65 -8.31
N ASN A 451 -2.78 44.92 -8.23
CA ASN A 451 -2.00 45.46 -9.34
C ASN A 451 -2.06 44.52 -10.57
N ARG A 452 -2.15 45.09 -11.78
CA ARG A 452 -2.17 44.37 -13.06
C ARG A 452 -1.02 43.38 -13.20
N THR A 453 0.19 43.73 -12.76
CA THR A 453 1.35 42.82 -12.82
C THR A 453 1.13 41.58 -11.94
N PHE A 454 0.68 41.78 -10.70
CA PHE A 454 0.38 40.68 -9.79
C PHE A 454 -0.76 39.79 -10.33
N LEU A 455 -1.80 40.38 -10.93
CA LEU A 455 -2.88 39.62 -11.58
C LEU A 455 -2.36 38.71 -12.72
N GLN A 456 -1.35 39.15 -13.46
CA GLN A 456 -0.71 38.33 -14.51
C GLN A 456 0.10 37.19 -13.92
N GLU A 457 0.83 37.43 -12.82
CA GLU A 457 1.58 36.40 -12.09
C GLU A 457 0.63 35.35 -11.51
N VAL A 458 -0.46 35.77 -10.86
CA VAL A 458 -1.51 34.87 -10.35
C VAL A 458 -2.11 34.03 -11.48
N ALA A 459 -2.42 34.63 -12.63
CA ALA A 459 -2.94 33.87 -13.77
C ALA A 459 -1.95 32.81 -14.27
N SER A 460 -0.65 33.15 -14.31
CA SER A 460 0.43 32.24 -14.71
C SER A 460 0.62 31.09 -13.71
N VAL A 461 0.65 31.39 -12.41
CA VAL A 461 0.81 30.40 -11.34
C VAL A 461 -0.44 29.52 -11.24
N CYS A 462 -1.64 30.10 -11.22
CA CYS A 462 -2.85 29.33 -10.95
C CYS A 462 -3.39 28.56 -12.15
N GLN A 463 -3.06 28.95 -13.38
CA GLN A 463 -3.49 28.24 -14.60
C GLN A 463 -5.00 27.99 -14.66
N GLY A 464 -5.80 28.92 -14.13
CA GLY A 464 -7.26 28.82 -14.08
C GLY A 464 -7.83 28.11 -12.84
N ASP A 465 -7.00 27.62 -11.92
CA ASP A 465 -7.45 27.04 -10.66
C ASP A 465 -8.12 28.09 -9.75
N PRO A 466 -9.40 27.90 -9.37
CA PRO A 466 -10.16 28.91 -8.66
C PRO A 466 -9.72 29.09 -7.20
N PHE A 467 -9.28 28.00 -6.55
CA PHE A 467 -8.81 28.03 -5.16
C PHE A 467 -7.46 28.74 -5.07
N CYS A 468 -6.52 28.39 -5.94
CA CYS A 468 -5.24 29.07 -6.07
C CYS A 468 -5.42 30.57 -6.32
N ARG A 469 -6.30 30.92 -7.28
CA ARG A 469 -6.53 32.32 -7.62
C ARG A 469 -7.11 33.08 -6.43
N PHE A 470 -8.03 32.46 -5.70
CA PHE A 470 -8.59 33.05 -4.49
C PHE A 470 -7.47 33.30 -3.48
N ASP A 471 -6.78 32.24 -3.05
CA ASP A 471 -5.75 32.28 -2.00
C ASP A 471 -4.62 33.25 -2.34
N ALA A 472 -4.09 33.21 -3.57
CA ALA A 472 -3.02 34.11 -3.99
C ALA A 472 -3.42 35.59 -3.89
N LEU A 473 -4.68 35.92 -4.20
CA LEU A 473 -5.16 37.30 -4.19
C LEU A 473 -5.56 37.78 -2.78
N THR A 474 -6.13 36.91 -1.94
CA THR A 474 -6.49 37.27 -0.56
C THR A 474 -5.29 37.30 0.38
N THR A 475 -4.27 36.48 0.13
CA THR A 475 -3.03 36.44 0.93
C THR A 475 -1.92 37.32 0.38
N GLY A 476 -1.96 37.66 -0.92
CA GLY A 476 -0.84 38.32 -1.59
C GLY A 476 0.37 37.41 -1.80
N ASP A 477 0.24 36.09 -1.58
CA ASP A 477 1.34 35.12 -1.65
C ASP A 477 1.14 34.12 -2.81
N LEU A 478 2.00 34.22 -3.83
CA LEU A 478 2.01 33.31 -4.97
C LEU A 478 2.47 31.89 -4.60
N ALA A 479 3.32 31.74 -3.57
CA ALA A 479 3.76 30.43 -3.11
C ALA A 479 2.59 29.67 -2.48
N LEU A 480 1.80 30.33 -1.62
CA LEU A 480 0.58 29.74 -1.07
C LEU A 480 -0.43 29.39 -2.18
N GLY A 481 -0.65 30.29 -3.14
CA GLY A 481 -1.48 29.97 -4.31
C GLY A 481 -1.00 28.71 -5.05
N SER A 482 0.29 28.61 -5.34
CA SER A 482 0.87 27.42 -5.99
C SER A 482 0.64 26.15 -5.17
N LEU A 483 0.80 26.20 -3.85
CA LEU A 483 0.56 25.06 -2.96
C LEU A 483 -0.91 24.63 -2.95
N THR A 484 -1.84 25.59 -2.96
CA THR A 484 -3.28 25.35 -3.08
C THR A 484 -3.63 24.66 -4.40
N ARG A 485 -3.09 25.15 -5.52
CA ARG A 485 -3.26 24.52 -6.84
C ARG A 485 -2.75 23.08 -6.84
N ASP A 486 -1.53 22.86 -6.35
CA ASP A 486 -0.90 21.55 -6.35
C ASP A 486 -1.69 20.57 -5.47
N SER A 487 -2.23 21.03 -4.34
CA SER A 487 -3.10 20.23 -3.47
C SER A 487 -4.40 19.83 -4.17
N HIS A 488 -5.07 20.78 -4.83
CA HIS A 488 -6.30 20.51 -5.58
C HIS A 488 -6.05 19.54 -6.76
N GLN A 489 -4.97 19.72 -7.52
CA GLN A 489 -4.61 18.82 -8.62
C GLN A 489 -4.30 17.41 -8.13
N ARG A 490 -3.57 17.27 -7.01
CA ARG A 490 -3.32 15.96 -6.38
C ARG A 490 -4.62 15.29 -5.96
N PHE A 491 -5.55 16.03 -5.35
CA PHE A 491 -6.85 15.48 -4.97
C PHE A 491 -7.70 15.05 -6.17
N GLN A 492 -7.73 15.85 -7.25
CA GLN A 492 -8.41 15.46 -8.49
C GLN A 492 -7.82 14.18 -9.08
N LYS A 493 -6.49 14.04 -9.08
CA LYS A 493 -5.81 12.83 -9.54
C LYS A 493 -6.14 11.64 -8.65
N LEU A 494 -6.14 11.82 -7.34
CA LEU A 494 -6.51 10.80 -6.36
C LEU A 494 -7.94 10.28 -6.61
N GLN A 495 -8.91 11.18 -6.79
CA GLN A 495 -10.29 10.80 -7.12
C GLN A 495 -10.38 10.03 -8.45
N GLN A 496 -9.59 10.41 -9.45
CA GLN A 496 -9.53 9.67 -10.72
C GLN A 496 -8.96 8.26 -10.53
N ASP A 497 -7.90 8.12 -9.73
CA ASP A 497 -7.25 6.84 -9.46
C ASP A 497 -8.11 5.90 -8.62
N LEU A 498 -8.95 6.44 -7.75
CA LEU A 498 -9.89 5.69 -6.91
C LEU A 498 -11.23 5.39 -7.58
N LYS A 499 -11.40 5.69 -8.88
CA LYS A 499 -12.62 5.30 -9.58
C LYS A 499 -12.81 3.77 -9.56
N PRO A 500 -14.02 3.27 -9.26
CA PRO A 500 -14.32 1.85 -9.37
C PRO A 500 -14.05 1.33 -10.79
N VAL A 501 -13.54 0.10 -10.86
CA VAL A 501 -13.36 -0.61 -12.14
C VAL A 501 -14.01 -1.97 -12.04
N VAL A 502 -14.43 -2.51 -13.18
CA VAL A 502 -15.09 -3.80 -13.26
C VAL A 502 -14.08 -4.89 -13.63
N SER A 503 -14.12 -5.99 -12.90
CA SER A 503 -13.34 -7.20 -13.18
C SER A 503 -14.27 -8.40 -13.34
N CYS A 504 -14.06 -9.17 -14.40
CA CYS A 504 -14.80 -10.40 -14.66
C CYS A 504 -14.18 -11.64 -13.99
N GLY A 505 -13.02 -11.46 -13.33
CA GLY A 505 -12.29 -12.54 -12.67
C GLY A 505 -11.52 -13.44 -13.64
N TRP A 506 -10.65 -14.26 -13.08
CA TRP A 506 -9.78 -15.16 -13.84
C TRP A 506 -10.56 -16.28 -14.54
N LEU A 507 -10.08 -16.69 -15.71
CA LEU A 507 -10.57 -17.88 -16.43
C LEU A 507 -9.49 -18.95 -16.49
N ALA A 508 -9.91 -20.21 -16.29
CA ALA A 508 -9.02 -21.35 -16.43
C ALA A 508 -8.68 -21.64 -17.90
N PRO A 509 -7.45 -22.06 -18.21
CA PRO A 509 -7.15 -22.66 -19.50
C PRO A 509 -7.94 -23.98 -19.67
N PRO A 510 -8.46 -24.28 -20.87
CA PRO A 510 -9.12 -25.55 -21.13
C PRO A 510 -8.09 -26.69 -21.03
N ALA A 511 -8.52 -27.86 -20.52
CA ALA A 511 -7.68 -29.06 -20.54
C ALA A 511 -7.27 -29.38 -21.99
N ASN A 512 -6.00 -29.70 -22.22
CA ASN A 512 -5.42 -29.87 -23.57
C ASN A 512 -5.52 -28.62 -24.46
N GLY A 513 -5.47 -27.44 -23.86
CA GLY A 513 -5.35 -26.17 -24.55
C GLY A 513 -4.69 -25.11 -23.70
N GLU A 514 -4.65 -23.92 -24.27
CA GLU A 514 -4.00 -22.75 -23.70
C GLU A 514 -5.00 -21.59 -23.62
N LYS A 515 -4.79 -20.75 -22.61
CA LYS A 515 -5.40 -19.43 -22.50
C LYS A 515 -4.35 -18.38 -22.84
N ILE A 516 -4.75 -17.37 -23.61
CA ILE A 516 -3.91 -16.25 -24.02
C ILE A 516 -4.57 -14.96 -23.51
N GLY A 517 -3.84 -14.25 -22.65
CA GLY A 517 -4.30 -13.04 -21.97
C GLY A 517 -4.31 -13.21 -20.46
N THR A 518 -3.95 -12.13 -19.75
CA THR A 518 -3.81 -12.08 -18.29
C THR A 518 -4.45 -10.80 -17.72
N ASP A 519 -5.36 -10.19 -18.48
CA ASP A 519 -6.11 -9.02 -18.07
C ASP A 519 -7.59 -9.37 -18.03
N TYR A 520 -8.21 -9.06 -16.90
CA TYR A 520 -9.56 -9.48 -16.53
C TYR A 520 -10.49 -8.30 -16.27
N LEU A 521 -10.04 -7.08 -16.57
CA LEU A 521 -10.84 -5.87 -16.45
C LEU A 521 -11.82 -5.74 -17.62
N GLN A 522 -12.84 -4.89 -17.44
CA GLN A 522 -13.83 -4.60 -18.48
C GLN A 522 -13.17 -4.19 -19.80
N GLY A 523 -13.67 -4.78 -20.90
CA GLY A 523 -13.15 -4.56 -22.25
C GLY A 523 -12.01 -5.52 -22.63
N SER A 524 -11.44 -6.26 -21.68
CA SER A 524 -10.36 -7.21 -21.96
C SER A 524 -10.87 -8.48 -22.64
N LEU A 525 -10.10 -8.96 -23.62
CA LEU A 525 -10.44 -10.12 -24.45
C LEU A 525 -9.45 -11.26 -24.19
N ILE A 526 -9.96 -12.40 -23.74
CA ILE A 526 -9.18 -13.61 -23.52
C ILE A 526 -9.40 -14.58 -24.67
N HIS A 527 -8.31 -15.09 -25.25
CA HIS A 527 -8.36 -16.07 -26.33
C HIS A 527 -8.01 -17.47 -25.85
N PHE A 528 -8.60 -18.47 -26.50
CA PHE A 528 -8.35 -19.87 -26.20
C PHE A 528 -7.95 -20.63 -27.46
N ARG A 529 -7.00 -21.55 -27.32
CA ARG A 529 -6.63 -22.50 -28.38
C ARG A 529 -6.43 -23.88 -27.82
N CYS A 530 -6.73 -24.89 -28.60
CA CYS A 530 -6.44 -26.27 -28.23
C CYS A 530 -5.05 -26.69 -28.71
N HIS A 531 -4.43 -27.60 -27.98
CA HIS A 531 -3.21 -28.27 -28.42
C HIS A 531 -3.46 -29.09 -29.69
N PRO A 532 -2.40 -29.43 -30.46
CA PRO A 532 -2.53 -30.29 -31.62
C PRO A 532 -3.29 -31.59 -31.29
N SER A 533 -4.15 -32.05 -32.21
CA SER A 533 -5.05 -33.22 -32.07
C SER A 533 -6.33 -32.99 -31.26
N TYR A 534 -6.59 -31.76 -30.81
CA TYR A 534 -7.83 -31.38 -30.16
C TYR A 534 -8.55 -30.25 -30.92
N THR A 535 -9.88 -30.26 -30.88
CA THR A 535 -10.76 -29.26 -31.48
C THR A 535 -11.43 -28.45 -30.37
N LEU A 536 -11.46 -27.13 -30.54
CA LEU A 536 -12.12 -26.23 -29.60
C LEU A 536 -13.65 -26.30 -29.76
N VAL A 537 -14.32 -26.52 -28.64
CA VAL A 537 -15.78 -26.43 -28.47
C VAL A 537 -16.07 -25.27 -27.50
N GLY A 538 -17.09 -24.48 -27.79
CA GLY A 538 -17.40 -23.25 -27.05
C GLY A 538 -16.79 -22.01 -27.71
N SER A 539 -16.59 -20.94 -26.95
CA SER A 539 -16.12 -19.66 -27.50
C SER A 539 -14.58 -19.60 -27.59
N ALA A 540 -14.05 -19.30 -28.79
CA ALA A 540 -12.62 -19.08 -29.04
C ALA A 540 -12.06 -17.82 -28.38
N SER A 541 -12.94 -16.88 -28.05
CA SER A 541 -12.61 -15.71 -27.24
C SER A 541 -13.76 -15.34 -26.32
N ARG A 542 -13.42 -14.73 -25.18
CA ARG A 542 -14.40 -14.23 -24.20
C ARG A 542 -14.02 -12.80 -23.81
N LEU A 543 -15.00 -11.90 -23.89
CA LEU A 543 -14.87 -10.47 -23.59
C LEU A 543 -15.40 -10.20 -22.18
N CYS A 544 -14.66 -9.44 -21.37
CA CYS A 544 -15.16 -8.98 -20.08
C CYS A 544 -16.16 -7.83 -20.28
N GLN A 545 -17.41 -8.06 -19.92
CA GLN A 545 -18.51 -7.11 -20.11
C GLN A 545 -18.67 -6.18 -18.90
N GLU A 546 -19.38 -5.08 -19.11
CA GLU A 546 -19.67 -4.07 -18.07
C GLU A 546 -20.34 -4.64 -16.82
N GLY A 547 -21.12 -5.72 -16.95
CA GLY A 547 -21.76 -6.40 -15.82
C GLY A 547 -20.83 -7.27 -14.97
N GLY A 548 -19.51 -7.29 -15.25
CA GLY A 548 -18.57 -8.16 -14.53
C GLY A 548 -18.67 -9.63 -14.93
N THR A 549 -19.21 -9.91 -16.12
CA THR A 549 -19.37 -11.27 -16.66
C THR A 549 -18.62 -11.45 -17.96
N TRP A 550 -18.07 -12.65 -18.17
CA TRP A 550 -17.45 -13.05 -19.42
C TRP A 550 -18.50 -13.43 -20.47
N SER A 551 -18.38 -12.87 -21.67
CA SER A 551 -19.24 -13.23 -22.81
C SER A 551 -19.05 -14.69 -23.26
N GLY A 552 -19.98 -15.18 -24.06
CA GLY A 552 -19.87 -16.50 -24.71
C GLY A 552 -19.98 -17.69 -23.76
N THR A 553 -19.49 -18.84 -24.21
CA THR A 553 -19.54 -20.11 -23.48
C THR A 553 -18.14 -20.59 -23.11
N ALA A 554 -18.04 -21.36 -22.01
CA ALA A 554 -16.74 -21.86 -21.55
C ALA A 554 -16.08 -22.75 -22.62
N PRO A 555 -14.79 -22.51 -22.94
CA PRO A 555 -14.07 -23.30 -23.94
C PRO A 555 -13.74 -24.70 -23.41
N SER A 556 -13.73 -25.69 -24.30
CA SER A 556 -13.30 -27.06 -24.02
C SER A 556 -12.58 -27.63 -25.24
N CYS A 557 -11.54 -28.43 -25.02
CA CYS A 557 -10.79 -29.07 -26.09
C CYS A 557 -11.09 -30.56 -26.13
N LEU A 558 -11.77 -31.01 -27.19
CA LEU A 558 -12.13 -32.42 -27.39
C LEU A 558 -11.17 -33.07 -28.39
N PRO A 559 -10.80 -34.35 -28.23
CA PRO A 559 -9.99 -35.05 -29.22
C PRO A 559 -10.63 -34.96 -30.61
N ASN A 560 -9.83 -34.72 -31.64
CA ASN A 560 -10.30 -34.71 -33.01
C ASN A 560 -10.90 -36.09 -33.34
N ALA A 561 -12.14 -36.13 -33.82
CA ALA A 561 -12.73 -37.36 -34.32
C ALA A 561 -11.92 -37.84 -35.54
N GLY A 562 -11.14 -38.91 -35.37
CA GLY A 562 -10.53 -39.66 -36.47
C GLY A 562 -9.13 -39.24 -36.89
N ARG A 563 -8.13 -39.58 -36.07
CA ARG A 563 -7.08 -40.50 -36.54
C ARG A 563 -6.98 -41.62 -35.52
N THR A 564 -7.62 -42.74 -35.80
CA THR A 564 -7.24 -44.02 -35.18
C THR A 564 -5.71 -44.10 -35.20
N PRO A 565 -5.05 -44.42 -34.07
CA PRO A 565 -3.65 -44.83 -34.15
C PRO A 565 -3.64 -46.00 -35.12
N GLN A 566 -3.00 -45.86 -36.28
CA GLN A 566 -2.59 -47.04 -37.00
C GLN A 566 -1.79 -47.86 -35.99
N ARG A 567 -2.25 -49.07 -35.71
CA ARG A 567 -1.50 -50.07 -34.95
C ARG A 567 -0.06 -50.03 -35.46
N LEU A 568 0.85 -49.49 -34.65
CA LEU A 568 2.26 -49.79 -34.83
C LEU A 568 2.37 -51.32 -34.73
N PRO A 569 2.99 -52.00 -35.71
CA PRO A 569 3.34 -53.40 -35.53
C PRO A 569 4.21 -53.53 -34.29
N SER A 570 4.00 -54.63 -33.57
CA SER A 570 4.71 -55.04 -32.37
C SER A 570 6.23 -54.81 -32.47
N PRO A 571 6.91 -54.50 -31.35
CA PRO A 571 8.34 -54.22 -31.37
C PRO A 571 9.13 -55.45 -31.81
N ALA A 572 9.90 -55.32 -32.88
CA ALA A 572 11.00 -56.24 -33.15
C ALA A 572 12.01 -56.11 -32.00
N ARG A 573 12.41 -57.27 -31.45
CA ARG A 573 13.46 -57.39 -30.44
C ARG A 573 14.74 -56.73 -30.98
N PHE A 574 15.23 -55.69 -30.30
CA PHE A 574 16.58 -55.19 -30.50
C PHE A 574 17.48 -55.78 -29.43
N THR A 575 18.38 -56.67 -29.87
CA THR A 575 19.59 -57.06 -29.15
C THR A 575 20.55 -55.88 -29.14
N ALA A 576 21.09 -55.58 -27.96
CA ALA A 576 22.12 -54.58 -27.78
C ALA A 576 23.43 -55.03 -28.42
N GLU A 577 24.06 -54.18 -29.23
CA GLU A 577 25.51 -54.08 -29.32
C GLU A 577 25.93 -52.70 -29.90
N THR A 578 26.61 -51.95 -29.04
CA THR A 578 27.60 -50.88 -29.17
C THR A 578 27.99 -50.37 -30.57
N VAL A 579 28.16 -49.04 -30.72
CA VAL A 579 29.45 -48.37 -31.06
C VAL A 579 29.31 -46.84 -30.92
N VAL A 580 30.20 -46.27 -30.12
CA VAL A 580 30.50 -44.83 -30.01
C VAL A 580 31.28 -44.38 -31.25
N LYS A 581 30.91 -43.26 -31.87
CA LYS A 581 31.79 -42.52 -32.79
C LYS A 581 31.79 -41.03 -32.48
N TRP A 582 33.01 -40.51 -32.29
CA TRP A 582 33.37 -39.11 -32.18
C TRP A 582 33.54 -38.46 -33.57
N GLY A 583 33.27 -37.15 -33.63
CA GLY A 583 34.02 -36.21 -34.47
C GLY A 583 33.20 -35.41 -35.49
N GLY A 584 33.30 -34.07 -35.42
CA GLY A 584 33.07 -33.19 -36.57
C GLY A 584 32.50 -31.80 -36.27
N LEU A 585 33.38 -30.83 -36.05
CA LEU A 585 33.10 -29.39 -36.03
C LEU A 585 32.47 -28.90 -37.36
N HIS A 586 31.50 -27.96 -37.29
CA HIS A 586 31.72 -26.56 -37.72
C HIS A 586 30.52 -25.63 -37.47
N ARG A 587 30.85 -24.53 -36.77
CA ARG A 587 30.34 -23.14 -36.83
C ARG A 587 28.92 -22.86 -37.36
N THR A 588 28.08 -22.34 -36.47
CA THR A 588 27.31 -21.10 -36.72
C THR A 588 27.39 -20.20 -35.48
N THR A 589 27.52 -18.91 -35.75
CA THR A 589 27.85 -17.81 -34.83
C THR A 589 26.60 -17.02 -34.41
N ALA A 590 26.69 -16.38 -33.24
CA ALA A 590 25.82 -15.36 -32.60
C ALA A 590 24.51 -15.88 -31.96
N SER A 591 24.38 -15.99 -30.62
CA SER A 591 24.47 -14.99 -29.53
C SER A 591 23.29 -14.00 -29.57
N THR A 592 22.41 -13.92 -28.56
CA THR A 592 22.74 -13.61 -27.15
C THR A 592 21.80 -14.30 -26.17
N ARG A 593 22.35 -15.23 -25.38
CA ARG A 593 21.78 -15.71 -24.13
C ARG A 593 22.42 -14.82 -23.05
N LYS A 594 21.62 -14.04 -22.31
CA LYS A 594 22.14 -13.25 -21.17
C LYS A 594 22.54 -14.23 -20.07
N GLU A 595 23.83 -14.50 -19.97
CA GLU A 595 24.46 -14.99 -18.75
C GLU A 595 24.33 -13.91 -17.67
N VAL A 596 23.68 -14.26 -16.57
CA VAL A 596 23.73 -13.48 -15.34
C VAL A 596 25.01 -13.90 -14.62
N SER A 597 26.02 -13.03 -14.67
CA SER A 597 27.20 -13.14 -13.82
C SER A 597 26.79 -12.91 -12.35
N PRO A 598 27.16 -13.79 -11.41
CA PRO A 598 27.06 -13.50 -9.98
C PRO A 598 28.30 -12.70 -9.58
N SER A 599 28.26 -11.40 -9.81
CA SER A 599 29.31 -10.51 -9.33
C SER A 599 28.77 -9.10 -9.14
N GLN A 600 28.22 -8.83 -7.95
CA GLN A 600 28.58 -7.65 -7.15
C GLN A 600 27.94 -7.73 -5.76
N PRO A 601 28.57 -7.13 -4.74
CA PRO A 601 28.44 -7.55 -3.35
C PRO A 601 27.26 -6.88 -2.65
N TRP A 602 26.72 -7.62 -1.70
CA TRP A 602 25.84 -7.13 -0.64
C TRP A 602 26.49 -5.96 0.10
N LEU A 603 25.86 -4.79 0.04
CA LEU A 603 25.85 -3.72 1.04
C LEU A 603 24.57 -2.92 0.88
#